data_AF-A0A955FHC4-F1
#
_entry.id   AF-A0A955FHC4-F1
#
_cell.length_a   1.000
_cell.length_b   1.000
_cell.length_c   1.000
_cell.angle_alpha   90.00
_cell.angle_beta   90.00
_cell.angle_gamma   90.00
#
_symmetry.space_group_name_H-M   'P 1'
#
loop_
_entity.id
_entity.type
_entity.pdbx_description
1 polymer ?
#
loop_
_entity_poly.entity_id
_entity_poly.type
_entity_poly.pdbx_seq_one_letter_code
_entity_poly.pdbx_strand_id
1 'polypeptide(L)'
;INGVGYRVAQVGADLKFNLGFSHDVIYKVPTGVTATIEQNTVTVSGMSRQEVGQVAAEIRALKKPEPYKGKGIKYADERIIRKSGKSGKDK
;
A
#
# COMPACT_ATOMS: atom_id res chain seq x y z
N ILE A 1 4.91 2.32 -0.85
CA ILE A 1 4.78 0.86 -1.13
C ILE A 1 6.17 0.25 -1.09
N ASN A 2 6.35 -0.85 -0.37
CA ASN A 2 7.67 -1.47 -0.16
C ASN A 2 7.67 -2.90 -0.68
N GLY A 3 8.63 -3.23 -1.55
CA GLY A 3 8.79 -4.59 -2.09
C GLY A 3 9.34 -4.57 -3.51
N VAL A 4 10.16 -5.57 -3.85
CA VAL A 4 10.67 -5.74 -5.21
C VAL A 4 9.53 -6.22 -6.10
N GLY A 5 9.33 -5.55 -7.24
CA GLY A 5 8.24 -5.84 -8.18
C GLY A 5 6.89 -5.25 -7.79
N TYR A 6 6.77 -4.64 -6.60
CA TYR A 6 5.53 -4.00 -6.19
C TYR A 6 5.44 -2.61 -6.79
N ARG A 7 4.33 -2.36 -7.48
CA ARG A 7 4.07 -1.09 -8.16
C ARG A 7 2.59 -0.78 -8.17
N VAL A 8 2.29 0.50 -8.32
CA VAL A 8 0.94 1.00 -8.50
C VAL A 8 0.94 1.87 -9.76
N ALA A 9 -0.11 1.75 -10.55
CA ALA A 9 -0.31 2.54 -11.75
C ALA A 9 -1.73 3.12 -11.73
N GLN A 10 -1.89 4.32 -12.26
CA GLN A 10 -3.20 4.94 -12.39
C GLN A 10 -3.83 4.47 -13.71
N VAL A 11 -5.07 4.01 -13.64
CA VAL A 11 -5.84 3.57 -14.81
C VAL A 11 -7.12 4.40 -14.83
N GLY A 12 -7.05 5.54 -15.52
CA GLY A 12 -8.13 6.54 -15.49
C GLY A 12 -8.31 7.09 -14.06
N ALA A 13 -9.48 6.84 -13.47
CA ALA A 13 -9.78 7.20 -12.09
C ALA A 13 -9.39 6.11 -11.06
N ASP A 14 -9.15 4.87 -11.52
CA ASP A 14 -8.89 3.73 -10.66
C ASP A 14 -7.39 3.52 -10.43
N LEU A 15 -7.05 2.80 -9.36
CA LEU A 15 -5.68 2.43 -9.02
C LEU A 15 -5.45 0.95 -9.31
N LYS A 16 -4.48 0.65 -10.15
CA LYS A 16 -4.04 -0.71 -10.47
C LYS A 16 -2.80 -1.06 -9.67
N PHE A 17 -2.92 -2.05 -8.79
CA PHE A 17 -1.87 -2.53 -7.92
C PHE A 17 -1.30 -3.86 -8.40
N ASN A 18 0.03 -3.91 -8.52
CA ASN A 18 0.78 -5.15 -8.68
C ASN A 18 1.52 -5.44 -7.36
N LEU A 19 0.99 -6.38 -6.57
CA LEU A 19 1.46 -6.68 -5.20
C LEU A 19 2.01 -8.11 -5.08
N GLY A 20 2.43 -8.70 -6.21
CA GLY A 20 2.89 -10.09 -6.29
C GLY A 20 1.78 -11.12 -6.20
N PHE A 21 0.54 -10.74 -6.52
CA PHE A 21 -0.53 -11.69 -6.83
C PHE A 21 -0.44 -12.11 -8.31
N SER A 22 -1.04 -13.23 -8.67
CA SER A 22 -1.04 -13.71 -10.07
C SER A 22 -1.83 -12.80 -11.02
N HIS A 23 -2.77 -12.02 -10.50
CA HIS A 23 -3.54 -11.02 -11.23
C HIS A 23 -3.35 -9.65 -10.60
N ASP A 24 -3.55 -8.60 -11.40
CA ASP A 24 -3.51 -7.23 -10.90
C ASP A 24 -4.76 -6.91 -10.08
N VAL A 25 -4.60 -6.15 -9.00
CA VAL A 25 -5.69 -5.74 -8.13
C VAL A 25 -6.11 -4.33 -8.52
N ILE A 26 -7.34 -4.16 -9.00
CA ILE A 26 -7.90 -2.86 -9.35
C ILE A 26 -8.72 -2.37 -8.17
N TYR A 27 -8.34 -1.21 -7.64
CA TYR A 27 -9.06 -0.51 -6.59
C TYR A 27 -9.79 0.69 -7.19
N LYS A 28 -11.11 0.72 -6.99
CA LYS A 28 -11.96 1.81 -7.47
C LYS A 28 -11.95 2.93 -6.45
N VAL A 29 -11.49 4.11 -6.85
CA VAL A 29 -11.47 5.26 -5.96
C VAL A 29 -12.90 5.82 -5.85
N PRO A 30 -13.46 5.98 -4.64
CA PRO A 30 -14.80 6.51 -4.48
C PRO A 30 -14.88 7.99 -4.90
N THR A 31 -16.07 8.41 -5.31
CA THR A 31 -16.33 9.79 -5.74
C THR A 31 -16.04 10.78 -4.60
N GLY A 32 -15.30 11.85 -4.87
CA GLY A 32 -14.93 12.87 -3.87
C GLY A 32 -13.54 12.67 -3.25
N VAL A 33 -12.87 11.56 -3.57
CA VAL A 33 -11.48 11.29 -3.20
C VAL A 33 -10.63 11.24 -4.46
N THR A 34 -9.48 11.91 -4.43
CA THR A 34 -8.47 11.89 -5.49
C THR A 34 -7.26 11.11 -4.99
N ALA A 35 -6.72 10.23 -5.84
CA ALA A 35 -5.48 9.53 -5.56
C ALA A 35 -4.43 9.92 -6.59
N THR A 36 -3.28 10.40 -6.14
CA THR A 36 -2.11 10.67 -6.98
C THR A 36 -1.01 9.66 -6.68
N ILE A 37 -0.23 9.33 -7.70
CA ILE A 37 0.86 8.37 -7.61
C ILE A 37 2.17 9.08 -7.89
N GLU A 38 3.09 9.01 -6.93
CA GLU A 38 4.49 9.39 -7.12
C GLU A 38 5.36 8.15 -6.95
N GLN A 39 5.75 7.57 -8.08
CA GLN A 39 6.48 6.29 -8.14
C GLN A 39 5.74 5.17 -7.40
N ASN A 40 6.12 4.90 -6.15
CA ASN A 40 5.56 3.87 -5.28
C ASN A 40 4.86 4.46 -4.05
N THR A 41 4.62 5.77 -4.03
CA THR A 41 3.87 6.48 -2.99
C THR A 41 2.50 6.84 -3.54
N VAL A 42 1.45 6.47 -2.81
CA VAL A 42 0.08 6.83 -3.13
C VAL A 42 -0.35 7.91 -2.15
N THR A 43 -0.72 9.07 -2.68
CA THR A 43 -1.25 10.18 -1.89
C THR A 43 -2.75 10.24 -2.12
N VAL A 44 -3.52 10.15 -1.04
CA VAL A 44 -4.98 10.20 -1.08
C VAL A 44 -5.42 11.54 -0.50
N SER A 45 -6.17 12.32 -1.28
CA SER A 45 -6.71 13.63 -0.90
C SER A 45 -8.22 13.66 -1.12
N GLY A 46 -8.95 14.43 -0.32
CA GLY A 46 -10.41 14.48 -0.40
C GLY A 46 -11.00 15.47 0.58
N MET A 47 -12.30 15.73 0.44
CA MET A 47 -13.02 16.71 1.27
C MET A 47 -13.35 16.16 2.67
N SER A 48 -13.64 14.86 2.76
CA SER A 48 -14.01 14.18 4.01
C SER A 48 -12.84 13.39 4.60
N ARG A 49 -12.49 13.69 5.85
CA ARG A 49 -11.40 12.99 6.57
C ARG A 49 -11.71 11.50 6.77
N GLN A 50 -12.98 11.17 6.99
CA GLN A 50 -13.46 9.82 7.19
C GLN A 50 -13.28 8.98 5.92
N GLU A 51 -13.69 9.51 4.77
CA GLU A 51 -13.57 8.83 3.48
C GLU A 51 -12.11 8.66 3.08
N VAL A 52 -11.29 9.70 3.23
CA VAL A 52 -9.83 9.62 2.97
C VAL A 52 -9.19 8.55 3.85
N GLY A 53 -9.54 8.50 5.14
CA GLY A 53 -9.05 7.48 6.06
C GLY A 53 -9.50 6.07 5.70
N GLN A 54 -10.76 5.90 5.31
CA GLN A 54 -11.32 4.62 4.88
C GLN A 54 -10.63 4.10 3.62
N VAL A 55 -10.47 4.94 2.60
CA VAL A 55 -9.76 4.59 1.35
C VAL A 55 -8.32 4.20 1.64
N ALA A 56 -7.62 4.97 2.48
CA ALA A 56 -6.24 4.66 2.85
C ALA A 56 -6.14 3.32 3.61
N ALA A 57 -7.11 3.02 4.48
CA ALA A 57 -7.17 1.75 5.21
C ALA A 57 -7.45 0.55 4.28
N GLU A 58 -8.37 0.71 3.32
CA GLU A 58 -8.68 -0.31 2.31
C GLU A 58 -7.49 -0.63 1.42
N ILE A 59 -6.80 0.40 0.92
CA ILE A 59 -5.56 0.23 0.14
C ILE A 59 -4.50 -0.53 0.95
N ARG A 60 -4.33 -0.19 2.24
CA ARG A 60 -3.41 -0.92 3.13
C ARG A 60 -3.85 -2.37 3.38
N ALA A 61 -5.15 -2.63 3.42
CA ALA A 61 -5.69 -3.97 3.64
C ALA A 61 -5.36 -4.95 2.50
N LEU A 62 -5.20 -4.46 1.25
CA LEU A 62 -4.84 -5.29 0.09
C LEU A 62 -3.55 -6.08 0.32
N LYS A 63 -2.53 -5.46 0.92
CA LYS A 63 -1.27 -6.12 1.28
C LYS A 63 -0.65 -5.43 2.48
N LYS A 64 -1.04 -5.87 3.68
CA LYS A 64 -0.48 -5.40 4.94
C LYS A 64 1.05 -5.61 4.99
N PRO A 65 1.78 -4.71 5.68
CA PRO A 65 3.22 -4.84 5.77
C PRO A 65 3.59 -6.06 6.62
N GLU A 66 4.51 -6.89 6.12
CA GLU A 66 4.95 -8.09 6.82
C GLU A 66 5.88 -7.76 8.02
N PRO A 67 5.90 -8.58 9.09
CA PRO A 67 6.68 -8.30 10.29
C PRO A 67 8.19 -8.55 10.14
N TYR A 68 8.69 -9.08 9.02
CA TYR A 68 10.11 -9.37 8.85
C TYR A 68 10.84 -8.29 8.05
N LYS A 69 10.56 -8.20 6.74
CA LYS A 69 11.18 -7.22 5.84
C LYS A 69 10.31 -5.98 5.58
N GLY A 70 9.09 -5.94 6.12
CA GLY A 70 8.17 -4.82 5.91
C GLY A 70 7.71 -4.66 4.47
N LYS A 71 7.75 -5.71 3.65
CA LYS A 71 7.13 -5.70 2.32
C LYS A 71 5.61 -5.58 2.45
N GLY A 72 5.02 -4.79 1.57
CA GLY A 72 3.59 -4.45 1.56
C GLY A 72 3.37 -2.95 1.50
N ILE A 73 2.15 -2.55 1.86
CA ILE A 73 1.70 -1.17 1.87
C ILE A 73 1.73 -0.69 3.32
N LYS A 74 2.45 0.39 3.59
CA LYS A 74 2.51 1.05 4.90
C LYS A 74 2.16 2.51 4.75
N TYR A 75 1.71 3.15 5.82
CA TYR A 75 1.63 4.62 5.83
C TYR A 75 3.03 5.24 5.82
N ALA A 76 3.13 6.51 5.42
CA ALA A 76 4.39 7.23 5.27
C ALA A 76 5.26 7.10 6.54
N ASP A 77 4.69 7.48 7.69
CA ASP A 77 5.39 7.52 8.98
C ASP A 77 5.19 6.26 9.84
N GLU A 78 4.62 5.19 9.28
CA GLU A 78 4.40 3.94 10.02
C GLU A 78 5.73 3.21 10.31
N ARG A 79 6.03 3.01 11.59
CA ARG A 79 7.13 2.18 12.08
C ARG A 79 6.67 0.73 12.23
N ILE A 80 7.20 -0.16 11.39
CA ILE A 80 6.91 -1.60 11.46
C ILE A 80 7.84 -2.24 12.49
N ILE A 81 7.27 -2.96 13.46
CA ILE A 81 8.03 -3.78 14.42
C ILE A 81 8.58 -4.98 13.66
N ARG A 82 9.91 -5.02 13.48
CA ARG A 82 10.57 -6.10 12.74
C ARG A 82 10.95 -7.25 13.68
N LYS A 83 10.53 -8.46 13.34
CA LYS A 83 10.99 -9.70 13.98
C LYS A 83 12.26 -10.19 13.30
N SER A 84 13.12 -10.86 14.06
CA SER A 84 14.25 -11.60 13.50
C SER A 84 13.72 -12.65 12.53
N GLY A 85 14.38 -12.75 11.37
CA GLY A 85 14.02 -13.70 10.33
C GLY A 85 14.46 -15.12 10.69
N LYS A 86 15.46 -15.64 9.97
CA LYS A 86 16.00 -16.98 10.28
C LYS A 86 16.60 -16.98 11.69
N SER A 87 16.08 -17.85 12.57
CA SER A 87 16.51 -18.02 13.97
C SER A 87 17.93 -18.58 14.17
N GLY A 88 18.83 -18.47 13.19
CA GLY A 88 20.15 -19.08 13.23
C GLY A 88 21.28 -18.27 12.60
N LYS A 89 21.09 -16.96 12.37
CA LYS A 89 22.13 -16.10 11.78
C LYS A 89 22.72 -15.06 12.73
N ASP A 90 22.48 -15.21 14.02
CA ASP A 90 23.14 -14.44 15.07
C ASP A 90 23.81 -15.42 16.06
N LYS A 91 24.86 -16.07 15.57
CA LYS A 91 26.06 -16.46 16.32
C LYS A 91 27.25 -16.31 15.39
#